data_AF-A0A7V4EG47-F1
#
_entry.id   AF-A0A7V4EG47-F1
#
_cell.length_a   1.000
_cell.length_b   1.000
_cell.length_c   1.000
_cell.angle_alpha   90.00
_cell.angle_beta   90.00
_cell.angle_gamma   90.00
#
_symmetry.space_group_name_H-M   'P 1'
#
loop_
_entity.id
_entity.type
_entity.pdbx_description
1 polymer ?
#
loop_
_entity_poly.entity_id
_entity_poly.type
_entity_poly.pdbx_seq_one_letter_code
_entity_poly.pdbx_strand_id
1 'polypeptide(L)'
;MWPLFALVLGLLVGSFLNVVIHRLPRGESIVFPPSRCPHCGRRLGPMDLVPVLSYLALRGRCRYCRTPISSRYPLVEALTGGLFLLASLFYPPSLEALLVFAFLGLLVALAFIDLDTYELPDGLTYGLLFLGLFSALLLGFPLPFPQALDGA
;
A
#
# COMPACT_ATOMS: atom_id res chain seq x y z
N MET A 1 12.94 3.91 -17.52
CA MET A 1 12.83 4.81 -16.33
C MET A 1 11.48 4.67 -15.63
N TRP A 2 10.37 4.59 -16.38
CA TRP A 2 9.03 4.43 -15.80
C TRP A 2 8.87 3.26 -14.81
N PRO A 3 9.30 2.02 -15.12
CA PRO A 3 9.11 0.90 -14.18
C PRO A 3 9.87 1.05 -12.86
N LEU A 4 11.06 1.65 -12.91
CA LEU A 4 11.85 1.96 -11.72
C LEU A 4 11.14 3.00 -10.84
N PHE A 5 10.55 4.02 -11.46
CA PHE A 5 9.74 5.00 -10.75
C PHE A 5 8.53 4.35 -10.07
N ALA A 6 7.81 3.48 -10.78
CA ALA A 6 6.67 2.73 -10.24
C ALA A 6 7.07 1.82 -9.06
N LEU A 7 8.22 1.14 -9.17
CA LEU A 7 8.77 0.33 -8.08
C LEU A 7 9.03 1.18 -6.83
N VAL A 8 9.75 2.31 -6.97
CA VAL A 8 10.05 3.19 -5.84
C VAL A 8 8.78 3.78 -5.24
N LEU A 9 7.82 4.21 -6.07
CA LEU A 9 6.53 4.68 -5.62
C LEU A 9 5.78 3.60 -4.83
N GLY A 10 5.72 2.37 -5.34
CA GLY A 10 5.05 1.25 -4.68
C GLY A 10 5.72 0.85 -3.36
N LEU A 11 7.05 0.92 -3.26
CA LEU A 11 7.77 0.73 -1.99
C LEU A 11 7.38 1.79 -0.95
N LEU A 12 7.31 3.07 -1.35
CA LEU A 12 6.90 4.17 -0.46
C LEU A 12 5.43 4.04 -0.04
N VAL A 13 4.54 3.74 -0.98
CA VAL A 13 3.12 3.50 -0.72
C VAL A 13 2.97 2.30 0.22
N GLY A 14 3.65 1.19 -0.03
CA GLY A 14 3.62 0.01 0.83
C GLY A 14 4.09 0.31 2.27
N SER A 15 5.06 1.20 2.45
CA SER A 15 5.49 1.63 3.78
C SER A 15 4.39 2.41 4.52
N PHE A 16 3.65 3.25 3.79
CA PHE A 16 2.45 3.90 4.33
C PHE A 16 1.32 2.89 4.60
N LEU A 17 1.12 1.89 3.74
CA LEU A 17 0.09 0.86 3.94
C LEU A 17 0.31 0.07 5.24
N ASN A 18 1.55 -0.17 5.66
CA ASN A 18 1.81 -0.77 6.98
C ASN A 18 1.19 0.04 8.13
N VAL A 19 1.15 1.38 8.02
CA VAL A 19 0.48 2.25 9.00
C VAL A 19 -1.03 2.07 8.91
N VAL A 20 -1.60 2.09 7.71
CA VAL A 20 -3.04 1.91 7.48
C VAL A 20 -3.52 0.57 8.01
N ILE A 21 -2.86 -0.52 7.63
CA ILE A 21 -3.16 -1.89 8.05
C ILE A 21 -3.17 -2.02 9.58
N HIS A 22 -2.20 -1.40 10.25
CA HIS A 22 -2.11 -1.51 11.70
C HIS A 22 -3.13 -0.62 12.43
N ARG A 23 -3.30 0.63 11.99
CA ARG A 23 -4.02 1.66 12.76
C ARG A 23 -5.50 1.76 12.42
N LEU A 24 -5.86 1.57 11.16
CA LEU A 24 -7.24 1.79 10.71
C LEU A 24 -8.25 0.86 11.43
N PRO A 25 -8.01 -0.46 11.59
CA PRO A 25 -8.93 -1.34 12.31
C PRO A 25 -9.04 -1.01 13.80
N ARG A 26 -8.06 -0.30 14.37
CA ARG A 26 -8.03 0.12 15.78
C ARG A 26 -8.66 1.49 16.01
N GLY A 27 -9.16 2.15 14.96
CA GLY A 27 -9.67 3.53 15.03
C GLY A 27 -8.57 4.56 15.35
N GLU A 28 -7.31 4.19 15.16
CA GLU A 28 -6.17 5.07 15.40
C GLU A 28 -5.91 5.99 14.20
N SER A 29 -5.39 7.19 14.46
CA SER A 29 -5.03 8.11 13.38
C SER A 29 -3.84 7.60 12.56
N ILE A 30 -4.04 7.57 11.23
CA ILE A 30 -3.01 7.20 10.25
C ILE A 30 -2.01 8.35 9.96
N VAL A 31 -2.32 9.57 10.39
CA VAL A 31 -1.51 10.77 10.13
C VAL A 31 -0.58 11.09 11.32
N PHE A 32 -1.11 11.02 12.53
CA PHE A 32 -0.38 11.37 13.76
C PHE A 32 -0.72 10.37 14.87
N PRO A 33 0.25 9.91 15.67
CA PRO A 33 1.66 10.31 15.72
C PRO A 33 2.54 9.65 14.64
N PRO A 34 3.75 10.16 14.39
CA PRO A 34 4.71 9.55 13.47
C PRO A 34 5.05 8.09 13.83
N SER A 35 5.61 7.36 12.86
CA SER A 35 6.09 5.99 13.06
C SER A 35 7.11 5.90 14.20
N ARG A 36 6.95 4.87 15.03
CA ARG A 36 7.78 4.60 16.21
C ARG A 36 8.12 3.12 16.29
N CYS A 37 9.23 2.80 16.95
CA CYS A 37 9.53 1.42 17.28
C CYS A 37 8.51 0.89 18.31
N PRO A 38 7.89 -0.28 18.09
CA PRO A 38 6.89 -0.84 19.03
C PRO A 38 7.50 -1.27 20.37
N HIS A 39 8.81 -1.53 20.43
CA HIS A 39 9.48 -2.00 21.65
C HIS A 39 10.03 -0.87 22.52
N CYS A 40 10.74 0.09 21.93
CA CYS A 40 11.37 1.17 22.69
C CYS A 40 10.63 2.51 22.60
N GLY A 41 9.56 2.59 21.79
CA GLY A 41 8.74 3.80 21.63
C GLY A 41 9.43 4.96 20.90
N ARG A 42 10.71 4.83 20.55
CA ARG A 42 11.49 5.89 19.88
C ARG A 42 10.92 6.15 18.49
N ARG A 43 10.76 7.44 18.17
CA ARG A 43 10.38 7.92 16.84
C ARG A 43 11.43 7.50 15.82
N LEU A 44 10.98 6.93 14.70
CA LEU A 44 11.84 6.52 13.59
C LEU A 44 12.18 7.73 12.72
N GLY A 45 13.45 7.83 12.31
CA GLY A 45 13.91 8.87 11.38
C GLY A 45 13.65 8.47 9.92
N PRO A 46 13.84 9.40 8.97
CA PRO A 46 13.67 9.11 7.54
C PRO A 46 14.51 7.92 7.05
N MET A 47 15.74 7.77 7.57
CA MET A 47 16.64 6.65 7.21
C MET A 47 16.17 5.29 7.75
N ASP A 48 15.34 5.28 8.79
CA ASP A 48 14.75 4.04 9.32
C ASP A 48 13.49 3.65 8.53
N LEU A 49 12.87 4.61 7.82
CA LEU A 49 11.68 4.44 7.00
C LEU A 49 11.98 4.19 5.52
N VAL A 50 13.26 4.02 5.13
CA VAL A 50 13.61 3.65 3.75
C VAL A 50 13.11 2.22 3.50
N PRO A 51 12.08 2.03 2.65
CA PRO A 51 11.37 0.75 2.55
C PRO A 51 12.31 -0.38 2.13
N VAL A 52 12.17 -1.56 2.73
CA VAL A 52 12.96 -2.79 2.52
C VAL A 52 14.45 -2.64 2.85
N LEU A 53 15.11 -1.60 2.36
CA LEU A 53 16.54 -1.36 2.51
C LEU A 53 16.95 -1.11 3.95
N SER A 54 16.18 -0.33 4.73
CA SER A 54 16.48 -0.10 6.14
C SER A 54 16.43 -1.41 6.93
N TYR A 55 15.44 -2.26 6.65
CA TYR A 55 15.28 -3.57 7.27
C TYR A 55 16.45 -4.50 6.94
N LEU A 56 16.82 -4.62 5.66
CA LEU A 56 17.94 -5.46 5.22
C LEU A 56 19.27 -4.98 5.80
N ALA A 57 19.54 -3.66 5.76
CA ALA A 57 20.76 -3.07 6.30
C ALA A 57 20.88 -3.27 7.82
N LEU A 58 19.77 -3.20 8.55
CA LEU A 58 19.73 -3.44 10.00
C LEU A 58 19.54 -4.92 10.37
N ARG A 59 19.55 -5.83 9.39
CA ARG A 59 19.35 -7.28 9.56
C ARG A 59 18.08 -7.62 10.33
N GLY A 60 16.99 -6.92 10.00
CA GLY A 60 15.67 -7.09 10.58
C GLY A 60 15.56 -6.66 12.04
N ARG A 61 16.39 -5.72 12.50
CA ARG A 61 16.39 -5.22 13.89
C ARG A 61 16.24 -3.72 13.96
N CYS A 62 15.69 -3.22 15.07
CA CYS A 62 15.63 -1.78 15.32
C CYS A 62 17.03 -1.19 15.52
N ARG A 63 17.32 -0.05 14.89
CA ARG A 63 18.60 0.69 15.02
C ARG A 63 18.94 1.04 16.47
N TYR A 64 17.93 1.35 17.29
CA TYR A 64 18.12 1.90 18.63
C TYR A 64 18.17 0.84 19.73
N CYS A 65 17.22 -0.11 19.73
CA CYS A 65 17.11 -1.13 20.79
C CYS A 65 17.52 -2.54 20.34
N ARG A 66 17.85 -2.76 19.06
CA ARG A 66 18.26 -4.05 18.46
C ARG A 66 17.27 -5.22 18.57
N THR A 67 16.07 -4.96 19.08
CA THR A 67 14.96 -5.92 19.06
C THR A 67 14.57 -6.23 17.61
N PRO A 68 14.25 -7.49 17.27
CA PRO A 68 13.79 -7.86 15.93
C PRO A 68 12.52 -7.08 15.55
N ILE A 69 12.45 -6.69 14.28
CA ILE A 69 11.27 -6.12 13.63
C ILE A 69 10.63 -7.22 12.79
N SER A 70 9.30 -7.30 12.82
CA SER A 70 8.56 -8.28 12.02
C SER A 70 8.90 -8.17 10.53
N SER A 71 9.08 -9.30 9.86
CA SER A 71 9.29 -9.38 8.41
C SER A 71 8.05 -8.99 7.60
N ARG A 72 6.89 -8.85 8.27
CA ARG A 72 5.66 -8.36 7.64
C ARG A 72 5.83 -6.96 7.03
N TYR A 73 6.56 -6.08 7.70
CA TYR A 73 6.78 -4.71 7.22
C TYR A 73 7.46 -4.68 5.84
N PRO A 74 8.67 -5.26 5.66
CA PRO A 74 9.32 -5.29 4.35
C PRO A 74 8.57 -6.17 3.34
N LEU A 75 7.77 -7.16 3.78
CA LEU A 75 6.95 -7.96 2.87
C LEU A 75 5.85 -7.11 2.20
N VAL A 76 5.10 -6.33 2.99
CA VAL A 76 4.05 -5.43 2.45
C VAL A 76 4.67 -4.40 1.51
N GLU A 77 5.83 -3.84 1.87
CA GLU A 77 6.58 -2.90 1.04
C GLU A 77 6.99 -3.54 -0.29
N ALA A 78 7.67 -4.69 -0.24
CA ALA A 78 8.15 -5.40 -1.43
C ALA A 78 7.01 -5.89 -2.33
N LEU A 79 5.91 -6.38 -1.75
CA LEU A 79 4.73 -6.80 -2.51
C LEU A 79 4.11 -5.61 -3.24
N THR A 80 3.90 -4.49 -2.56
CA THR A 80 3.32 -3.28 -3.17
C THR A 80 4.22 -2.73 -4.27
N GLY A 81 5.54 -2.65 -4.01
CA GLY A 81 6.55 -2.28 -5.01
C GLY A 81 6.57 -3.21 -6.22
N GLY A 82 6.51 -4.52 -6.00
CA GLY A 82 6.47 -5.54 -7.05
C GLY A 82 5.21 -5.47 -7.90
N LEU A 83 4.05 -5.25 -7.29
CA LEU A 83 2.77 -5.09 -7.99
C LEU A 83 2.75 -3.82 -8.85
N PHE A 84 3.27 -2.69 -8.34
CA PHE A 84 3.36 -1.45 -9.11
C PHE A 84 4.35 -1.57 -10.26
N LEU A 85 5.51 -2.21 -10.01
CA LEU A 85 6.46 -2.55 -11.05
C LEU A 85 5.81 -3.39 -12.14
N LEU A 86 5.12 -4.48 -11.77
CA LEU A 86 4.44 -5.35 -12.72
C LEU A 86 3.38 -4.60 -13.53
N ALA A 87 2.51 -3.84 -12.86
CA ALA A 87 1.48 -3.04 -13.53
C ALA A 87 2.09 -1.99 -14.48
N SER A 88 3.23 -1.40 -14.15
CA SER A 88 3.92 -0.43 -15.02
C SER A 88 4.48 -1.03 -16.32
N LEU A 89 4.57 -2.36 -16.42
CA LEU A 89 4.93 -3.06 -17.66
C LEU A 89 3.75 -3.13 -18.64
N PHE A 90 2.52 -3.05 -18.15
CA PHE A 90 1.29 -3.10 -18.94
C PHE A 90 0.68 -1.72 -19.16
N TYR A 91 0.86 -0.80 -18.20
CA TYR A 91 0.29 0.54 -18.23
C TYR A 91 1.39 1.60 -18.38
N PRO A 92 1.39 2.40 -19.46
CA PRO A 92 2.30 3.54 -19.60
C PRO A 92 1.95 4.63 -18.57
N PRO A 93 2.84 5.62 -18.34
CA PRO A 93 2.55 6.75 -17.46
C PRO A 93 1.27 7.46 -17.92
N SER A 94 0.19 7.28 -17.14
CA SER A 94 -1.16 7.69 -17.51
C SER A 94 -2.05 7.76 -16.26
N LEU A 95 -3.23 8.36 -16.38
CA LEU A 95 -4.24 8.34 -15.32
C LEU A 95 -4.70 6.90 -15.02
N GLU A 96 -4.80 6.04 -16.04
CA GLU A 96 -5.13 4.62 -15.89
C GLU A 96 -4.13 3.90 -15.00
N ALA A 97 -2.82 4.11 -15.22
CA ALA A 97 -1.79 3.53 -14.37
C ALA A 97 -1.94 3.97 -12.89
N LEU A 98 -2.27 5.25 -12.66
CA LEU A 98 -2.50 5.76 -11.31
C LEU A 98 -3.73 5.10 -10.65
N LEU A 99 -4.80 4.87 -11.42
CA LEU A 99 -6.00 4.18 -10.93
C LEU A 99 -5.70 2.72 -10.60
N VAL A 100 -4.93 2.03 -11.43
CA VAL A 100 -4.48 0.65 -11.17
C VAL A 100 -3.59 0.61 -9.93
N PHE A 101 -2.68 1.56 -9.75
CA PHE A 101 -1.85 1.66 -8.55
C PHE A 101 -2.68 1.90 -7.28
N ALA A 102 -3.67 2.81 -7.34
CA ALA A 102 -4.58 3.05 -6.23
C ALA A 102 -5.41 1.79 -5.89
N PHE A 103 -5.94 1.11 -6.91
CA PHE A 103 -6.67 -0.14 -6.78
C PHE A 103 -5.82 -1.23 -6.11
N LEU A 104 -4.61 -1.47 -6.63
CA LEU A 104 -3.68 -2.46 -6.07
C LEU A 104 -3.28 -2.12 -4.62
N GLY A 105 -3.01 -0.85 -4.32
CA GLY A 105 -2.67 -0.42 -2.96
C GLY A 105 -3.82 -0.64 -1.97
N LEU A 106 -5.05 -0.31 -2.37
CA LEU A 106 -6.25 -0.56 -1.55
C LEU A 106 -6.49 -2.07 -1.34
N LEU A 107 -6.31 -2.89 -2.37
CA LEU A 107 -6.42 -4.35 -2.25
C LEU A 107 -5.37 -4.93 -1.32
N VAL A 108 -4.11 -4.48 -1.40
CA VAL A 108 -3.07 -4.91 -0.47
C VAL A 108 -3.45 -4.55 0.96
N ALA A 109 -3.92 -3.33 1.21
CA ALA A 109 -4.37 -2.91 2.54
C ALA A 109 -5.52 -3.79 3.06
N LEU A 110 -6.56 -3.97 2.25
CA LEU A 110 -7.72 -4.79 2.59
C LEU A 110 -7.34 -6.24 2.85
N ALA A 111 -6.51 -6.85 1.99
CA ALA A 111 -6.07 -8.23 2.15
C ALA A 111 -5.32 -8.45 3.47
N PHE A 112 -4.41 -7.54 3.84
CA PHE A 112 -3.67 -7.67 5.10
C PHE A 112 -4.50 -7.32 6.35
N ILE A 113 -5.52 -6.47 6.23
CA ILE A 113 -6.46 -6.22 7.32
C ILE A 113 -7.37 -7.44 7.51
N ASP A 114 -7.92 -7.97 6.42
CA ASP A 114 -8.75 -9.17 6.45
C ASP A 114 -8.01 -10.37 7.06
N LEU A 115 -6.73 -10.56 6.69
CA LEU A 115 -5.89 -11.60 7.30
C LEU A 115 -5.68 -11.43 8.81
N ASP A 116 -5.77 -10.20 9.34
CA ASP A 116 -5.58 -9.92 10.77
C ASP A 116 -6.89 -9.97 11.56
N THR A 117 -7.99 -9.47 10.98
CA THR A 117 -9.24 -9.19 11.70
C THR A 117 -10.45 -9.92 11.14
N TYR A 118 -10.36 -10.56 9.97
CA TYR A 118 -11.49 -11.15 9.24
C TYR A 118 -12.62 -10.14 8.96
N GLU A 119 -12.26 -8.87 8.81
CA GLU A 119 -13.18 -7.76 8.57
C GLU A 119 -12.63 -6.85 7.47
N LEU A 120 -13.53 -6.27 6.66
CA LEU A 120 -13.18 -5.30 5.62
C LEU A 120 -13.66 -3.90 6.04
N PRO A 121 -12.76 -2.95 6.34
CA PRO A 121 -13.16 -1.60 6.74
C PRO A 121 -13.94 -0.89 5.62
N ASP A 122 -15.16 -0.49 5.93
CA ASP A 122 -16.08 0.22 5.02
C ASP A 122 -15.42 1.39 4.29
N GLY A 123 -14.58 2.18 4.95
CA GLY A 123 -13.89 3.32 4.33
C GLY A 123 -12.99 2.92 3.14
N LEU A 124 -12.30 1.78 3.22
CA LEU A 124 -11.47 1.27 2.12
C LEU A 124 -12.33 0.57 1.06
N THR A 125 -13.36 -0.17 1.47
CA THR A 125 -14.31 -0.85 0.57
C THR A 125 -15.07 0.15 -0.28
N TYR A 126 -15.62 1.21 0.32
CA TYR A 126 -16.24 2.31 -0.42
C TYR A 126 -15.22 3.06 -1.27
N GLY A 127 -13.99 3.22 -0.80
CA GLY A 127 -12.90 3.76 -1.60
C GLY A 127 -12.70 3.01 -2.92
N LEU A 128 -12.65 1.67 -2.87
CA LEU A 128 -12.57 0.81 -4.07
C LEU A 128 -13.81 0.95 -4.96
N LEU A 129 -15.01 0.92 -4.37
CA LEU A 129 -16.27 1.06 -5.10
C LEU A 129 -16.29 2.37 -5.90
N PHE A 130 -16.02 3.50 -5.24
CA PHE A 130 -16.03 4.80 -5.89
C PHE A 130 -14.90 4.92 -6.92
N LEU A 131 -13.70 4.39 -6.63
CA LEU A 131 -12.60 4.38 -7.59
C LEU A 131 -13.00 3.69 -8.90
N GLY A 132 -13.61 2.50 -8.82
CA GLY A 132 -14.06 1.75 -9.99
C GLY A 132 -15.25 2.41 -10.71
N LEU A 133 -16.22 2.94 -9.97
CA LEU A 133 -17.36 3.62 -10.57
C LEU A 133 -16.94 4.89 -11.32
N PHE A 134 -16.08 5.71 -10.71
CA PHE A 134 -15.56 6.92 -11.37
C PHE A 134 -14.68 6.57 -12.57
N SER A 135 -13.83 5.53 -12.48
CA SER A 135 -13.01 5.11 -13.62
C SER A 135 -13.87 4.62 -14.79
N ALA A 136 -14.90 3.81 -14.53
CA ALA A 136 -15.78 3.29 -15.56
C ALA A 136 -16.67 4.38 -16.19
N LEU A 137 -17.20 5.31 -15.38
CA LEU A 137 -18.12 6.35 -15.84
C LEU A 137 -17.42 7.47 -16.61
N LEU A 138 -16.27 7.94 -16.11
CA LEU A 138 -15.61 9.13 -16.66
C LEU A 138 -14.54 8.78 -17.70
N LEU A 139 -13.90 7.62 -17.56
CA LEU A 139 -12.75 7.23 -18.39
C LEU A 139 -13.04 6.01 -19.25
N GLY A 140 -14.16 5.31 -19.04
CA GLY A 140 -14.44 4.04 -19.71
C GLY A 140 -13.44 2.94 -19.38
N PHE A 141 -12.79 3.03 -18.21
CA PHE A 141 -11.68 2.17 -17.81
C PHE A 141 -12.04 1.29 -16.59
N PRO A 142 -11.68 -0.01 -16.57
CA PRO A 142 -11.06 -0.79 -17.66
C PRO A 142 -12.05 -1.13 -18.79
N LEU A 143 -13.35 -1.01 -18.51
CA LEU A 143 -14.44 -1.14 -19.48
C LEU A 143 -15.45 0.00 -19.27
N PRO A 144 -16.14 0.45 -20.32
CA PRO A 144 -17.26 1.38 -20.22
C PRO A 144 -18.36 0.87 -19.29
N PHE A 145 -18.96 1.79 -18.53
CA PHE A 145 -20.02 1.45 -17.57
C PHE A 145 -21.17 0.56 -18.12
N PRO A 146 -21.70 0.78 -19.34
CA PRO A 146 -22.73 -0.12 -19.90
C PRO A 146 -22.22 -1.56 -20.06
N GLN A 147 -21.00 -1.73 -20.56
CA GLN A 147 -20.40 -3.06 -20.75
C GLN A 147 -20.11 -3.74 -19.41
N ALA A 148 -19.73 -2.98 -18.39
CA ALA A 148 -19.52 -3.49 -17.04
C ALA A 148 -20.82 -4.00 -16.38
N LEU A 149 -21.99 -3.43 -16.74
CA LEU A 149 -23.30 -3.90 -16.26
C LEU A 149 -23.77 -5.16 -17.00
N ASP A 150 -23.55 -5.20 -18.31
CA ASP A 150 -24.04 -6.27 -19.17
C ASP A 150 -23.20 -7.56 -19.06
N GLY A 151 -22.03 -7.51 -18.42
CA GLY A 151 -21.17 -8.67 -18.14
C GLY A 151 -20.51 -9.27 -19.38
N ALA A 152 -20.30 -8.46 -20.44
CA ALA A 152 -19.76 -8.88 -21.73
C ALA A 152 -18.24 -9.09 -21.72
#